data_AF-A0A8H2QJX1-F1
#
_entry.id   AF-A0A8H2QJX1-F1
#
_cell.length_a   1.000
_cell.length_b   1.000
_cell.length_c   1.000
_cell.angle_alpha   90.00
_cell.angle_beta   90.00
_cell.angle_gamma   90.00
#
_symmetry.space_group_name_H-M   'P 1'
#
loop_
_entity.id
_entity.type
_entity.pdbx_description
1 polymer ?
#
loop_
_entity_poly.entity_id
_entity_poly.type
_entity_poly.pdbx_seq_one_letter_code
_entity_poly.pdbx_strand_id
1 'polypeptide(L)'
;MINNADFAKRLQKVIDFNSESASSFAEKIGVQRSTISHILSGRNKPSLEFVLKVLAHFPEVELYWLMNGKGQFPAQTKNDVQNQKQTEPKEHLFSNRNSDENSKNNSKHIESENTPSSIISNSKKEIDRIVIFYKDGSFSNFEN
;
A
#
# COMPACT_ATOMS: atom_id res chain seq x y z
N MET A 1 -22.58 5.24 -5.29
CA MET A 1 -22.94 6.02 -4.09
C MET A 1 -22.30 5.38 -2.86
N ILE A 2 -21.93 6.16 -1.85
CA ILE A 2 -21.37 5.63 -0.59
C ILE A 2 -22.49 4.94 0.20
N ASN A 3 -22.22 3.74 0.70
CA ASN A 3 -23.12 3.01 1.59
C ASN A 3 -22.83 3.42 3.05
N ASN A 4 -23.80 4.05 3.71
CA ASN A 4 -23.67 4.50 5.10
C ASN A 4 -23.45 3.36 6.09
N ALA A 5 -24.12 2.22 5.89
CA ALA A 5 -23.99 1.07 6.78
C ALA A 5 -22.59 0.47 6.70
N ASP A 6 -22.02 0.39 5.50
CA ASP A 6 -20.66 -0.12 5.33
C ASP A 6 -19.60 0.89 5.80
N PHE A 7 -19.85 2.19 5.63
CA PHE A 7 -19.02 3.25 6.23
C PHE A 7 -19.02 3.13 7.75
N ALA A 8 -20.18 2.98 8.37
CA ALA A 8 -20.33 2.82 9.83
C ALA A 8 -19.53 1.62 10.35
N LYS A 9 -19.62 0.47 9.67
CA LYS A 9 -18.83 -0.73 10.03
C LYS A 9 -17.33 -0.47 9.96
N ARG A 10 -16.86 0.25 8.93
CA ARG A 10 -15.43 0.59 8.80
C ARG A 10 -14.99 1.59 9.84
N LEU A 11 -15.80 2.62 10.12
CA LEU A 11 -15.54 3.55 11.22
C LEU A 11 -15.45 2.82 12.56
N GLN A 12 -16.36 1.88 12.82
CA GLN A 12 -16.31 1.04 14.03
C GLN A 12 -15.00 0.25 14.10
N LYS A 13 -14.53 -0.34 13.00
CA LYS A 13 -13.23 -1.01 12.95
C LYS A 13 -12.07 -0.08 13.30
N VAL A 14 -12.11 1.19 12.88
CA VAL A 14 -11.08 2.18 13.25
C VAL A 14 -11.10 2.46 14.76
N ILE A 15 -12.29 2.64 15.32
CA ILE A 15 -12.48 2.87 16.76
C ILE A 15 -11.94 1.68 17.57
N ASP A 16 -12.34 0.46 17.19
CA ASP A 16 -11.95 -0.77 17.87
C ASP A 16 -10.44 -1.04 17.76
N PHE A 17 -9.86 -0.83 16.56
CA PHE A 17 -8.42 -0.99 16.32
C PHE A 17 -7.59 -0.06 17.22
N ASN A 18 -8.07 1.16 17.44
CA ASN A 18 -7.42 2.13 18.33
C ASN A 18 -7.76 1.92 19.81
N SER A 19 -8.54 0.88 20.17
CA SER A 19 -9.00 0.61 21.54
C SER A 19 -9.73 1.79 22.18
N GLU A 20 -10.41 2.59 21.35
CA GLU A 20 -11.13 3.79 21.79
C GLU A 20 -12.61 3.50 22.04
N SER A 21 -13.23 4.26 22.94
CA SER A 21 -14.69 4.33 22.99
C SER A 21 -15.21 5.34 21.97
N ALA A 22 -16.48 5.22 21.54
CA ALA A 22 -17.09 6.21 20.66
C ALA A 22 -17.04 7.65 21.21
N SER A 23 -17.12 7.80 22.54
CA SER A 23 -17.01 9.10 23.23
C SER A 23 -15.59 9.65 23.16
N SER A 24 -14.58 8.84 23.48
CA SER A 24 -13.16 9.24 23.44
C SER A 24 -12.71 9.53 22.00
N PHE A 25 -13.15 8.72 21.04
CA PHE A 25 -12.93 8.97 19.62
C PHE A 25 -13.48 10.33 19.18
N ALA A 26 -14.71 10.67 19.59
CA ALA A 26 -15.33 11.95 19.27
C ALA A 26 -14.52 13.13 19.81
N GLU A 27 -14.07 13.03 21.06
CA GLU A 27 -13.24 14.04 21.72
C GLU A 27 -11.89 14.19 21.02
N LYS A 28 -11.23 13.08 20.70
CA LYS A 28 -9.93 13.05 20.01
C LYS A 28 -9.96 13.77 18.66
N ILE A 29 -11.02 13.58 17.86
CA ILE A 29 -11.13 14.25 16.56
C ILE A 29 -11.87 15.60 16.61
N GLY A 30 -12.27 16.06 17.79
CA GLY A 30 -12.93 17.35 17.99
C GLY A 30 -14.32 17.42 17.32
N VAL A 31 -15.16 16.41 17.54
CA VAL A 31 -16.57 16.39 17.09
C VAL A 31 -17.51 16.05 18.25
N GLN A 32 -18.80 16.34 18.08
CA GLN A 32 -19.80 15.99 19.10
C GLN A 32 -20.01 14.47 19.16
N ARG A 33 -20.20 13.93 20.37
CA ARG A 33 -20.48 12.50 20.59
C ARG A 33 -21.73 12.03 19.83
N SER A 34 -22.74 12.90 19.71
CA SER A 34 -23.96 12.65 18.93
C SER A 34 -23.66 12.41 17.44
N THR A 35 -22.67 13.11 16.88
CA THR A 35 -22.22 12.92 15.48
C THR A 35 -21.73 11.49 15.27
N ILE A 36 -20.88 10.97 16.16
CA ILE A 36 -20.40 9.58 16.10
C ILE A 36 -21.57 8.61 16.20
N SER A 37 -22.46 8.78 17.17
CA SER A 37 -23.62 7.91 17.37
C SER A 37 -24.52 7.83 16.13
N HIS A 38 -24.84 8.98 15.52
CA HIS A 38 -25.68 9.00 14.32
C HIS A 38 -25.01 8.35 13.10
N ILE A 39 -23.70 8.54 12.93
CA ILE A 39 -22.93 7.91 11.85
C ILE A 39 -22.86 6.39 12.06
N LEU A 40 -22.52 5.94 13.27
CA LEU A 40 -22.43 4.50 13.59
C LEU A 40 -23.78 3.79 13.44
N SER A 41 -24.90 4.48 13.67
CA SER A 41 -26.23 3.94 13.40
C SER A 41 -26.59 3.82 11.91
N GLY A 42 -25.76 4.36 11.00
CA GLY A 42 -25.99 4.36 9.55
C GLY A 42 -27.06 5.34 9.06
N ARG A 43 -27.72 6.07 9.96
CA ARG A 43 -28.77 7.05 9.63
C ARG A 43 -28.21 8.28 8.93
N ASN A 44 -27.00 8.70 9.28
CA ASN A 44 -26.38 9.91 8.75
C ASN A 44 -25.18 9.59 7.84
N LYS A 45 -25.04 10.40 6.78
CA LYS A 45 -23.81 10.45 5.98
C LYS A 45 -22.73 11.24 6.73
N PRO A 46 -21.47 10.79 6.71
CA PRO A 46 -20.37 11.60 7.23
C PRO A 46 -20.21 12.87 6.37
N SER A 47 -19.94 14.00 7.01
CA SER A 47 -19.54 15.22 6.29
C SER A 47 -18.09 15.10 5.81
N LEU A 48 -17.71 15.92 4.83
CA LEU A 48 -16.32 15.98 4.38
C LEU A 48 -15.39 16.37 5.53
N GLU A 49 -15.76 17.39 6.31
CA GLU A 49 -14.99 17.83 7.47
C GLU A 49 -14.76 16.70 8.48
N PHE A 50 -15.79 15.89 8.75
CA PHE A 50 -15.67 14.72 9.61
C PHE A 50 -14.62 13.73 9.08
N VAL A 51 -14.70 13.39 7.79
CA VAL A 51 -13.76 12.45 7.17
C VAL A 51 -12.34 12.98 7.23
N LEU A 52 -12.13 14.26 6.92
CA LEU A 52 -10.81 14.88 7.00
C LEU A 52 -10.24 14.86 8.42
N LYS A 53 -11.07 15.14 9.43
CA LYS A 53 -10.68 15.05 10.85
C LYS A 53 -10.24 13.63 11.23
N VAL A 54 -10.96 12.60 10.76
CA VAL A 54 -10.56 11.20 10.97
C VAL A 54 -9.19 10.93 10.35
N LEU A 55 -9.00 11.26 9.07
CA LEU A 55 -7.73 11.00 8.38
C LEU A 55 -6.55 11.77 8.99
N ALA A 56 -6.78 12.96 9.54
CA ALA A 56 -5.74 13.76 10.18
C ALA A 56 -5.24 13.16 11.51
N HIS A 57 -6.11 12.47 12.26
CA HIS A 57 -5.77 11.89 13.57
C HIS A 57 -5.40 10.40 13.49
N PHE A 58 -5.83 9.71 12.44
CA PHE A 58 -5.61 8.27 12.23
C PHE A 58 -4.92 8.05 10.88
N PRO A 59 -3.58 8.22 10.81
CA PRO A 59 -2.81 8.11 9.57
C PRO A 59 -2.81 6.69 8.97
N GLU A 60 -3.21 5.70 9.76
CA GLU A 60 -3.44 4.33 9.32
C GLU A 60 -4.77 4.15 8.57
N VAL A 61 -5.64 5.17 8.53
CA VAL A 61 -6.90 5.16 7.77
C VAL A 61 -6.69 5.74 6.38
N GLU A 62 -7.01 4.96 5.36
CA GLU A 62 -6.98 5.40 3.97
C GLU A 62 -8.38 5.87 3.51
N LEU A 63 -8.46 7.00 2.79
CA LEU A 63 -9.73 7.62 2.41
C LEU A 63 -10.60 6.66 1.58
N TYR A 64 -10.02 6.02 0.57
CA TYR A 64 -10.77 5.15 -0.32
C TYR A 64 -11.23 3.88 0.39
N TRP A 65 -10.40 3.35 1.30
CA TRP A 65 -10.82 2.26 2.18
C TRP A 65 -12.00 2.69 3.08
N LEU A 66 -11.91 3.83 3.76
CA LEU A 66 -12.96 4.29 4.67
C LEU A 66 -14.28 4.55 3.92
N MET A 67 -14.22 5.14 2.73
CA MET A 67 -15.40 5.56 1.97
C MET A 67 -16.01 4.43 1.12
N ASN A 68 -15.17 3.58 0.52
CA ASN A 68 -15.58 2.60 -0.49
C ASN A 68 -15.21 1.16 -0.15
N GLY A 69 -14.45 0.92 0.93
CA GLY A 69 -14.03 -0.42 1.35
C GLY A 69 -12.96 -1.03 0.45
N LYS A 70 -12.31 -0.23 -0.40
CA LYS A 70 -11.26 -0.67 -1.33
C LYS A 70 -9.91 -0.17 -0.84
N GLY A 71 -8.89 -0.99 -0.92
CA GLY A 71 -7.61 -0.75 -0.27
C GLY A 71 -7.49 -1.60 0.98
N GLN A 72 -6.62 -1.22 1.90
CA GLN A 72 -6.40 -1.98 3.12
C GLN A 72 -6.28 -1.07 4.34
N PHE A 73 -6.67 -1.60 5.48
CA PHE A 73 -6.59 -0.96 6.78
C PHE A 73 -6.14 -2.00 7.79
N PRO A 74 -5.18 -1.67 8.67
CA PRO A 74 -4.48 -0.38 8.79
C PRO A 74 -3.43 -0.14 7.68
N ALA A 75 -3.38 1.07 7.12
CA ALA A 75 -2.39 1.50 6.13
C ALA A 75 -0.97 1.12 6.59
N GLN A 76 -0.25 0.30 5.81
CA GLN A 76 1.17 0.03 6.05
C GLN A 76 1.88 1.38 5.97
N THR A 77 2.27 1.94 7.11
CA THR A 77 3.04 3.17 7.11
C THR A 77 4.36 2.87 6.41
N LYS A 78 4.82 3.75 5.53
CA LYS A 78 6.14 3.61 4.87
C LYS A 78 7.33 3.71 5.85
N ASN A 79 7.06 3.73 7.16
CA ASN A 79 8.04 3.87 8.23
C ASN A 79 8.47 2.54 8.85
N ASP A 80 7.84 1.41 8.50
CA ASP A 80 8.13 0.07 9.07
C ASP A 80 9.10 -0.81 8.24
N VAL A 81 10.00 -0.21 7.43
CA VAL A 81 11.04 -0.98 6.70
C VAL A 81 12.37 -1.08 7.47
N GLN A 82 12.45 -0.60 8.71
CA GLN A 82 13.66 -0.73 9.53
C GLN A 82 13.37 -1.29 10.92
N ASN A 83 12.89 -2.54 11.00
CA ASN A 83 13.28 -3.49 12.06
C ASN A 83 12.42 -4.76 11.99
N GLN A 84 12.80 -5.70 11.12
CA GLN A 84 12.58 -7.12 11.41
C GLN A 84 13.83 -7.90 11.02
N LYS A 85 14.71 -8.09 11.99
CA LYS A 85 15.83 -9.03 11.93
C LYS A 85 15.39 -10.33 12.59
N GLN A 86 15.17 -11.32 11.74
CA GLN A 86 15.44 -12.77 11.89
C GLN A 86 15.00 -13.51 13.17
N THR A 87 14.14 -14.51 12.95
CA THR A 87 14.36 -15.88 13.46
C THR A 87 13.93 -16.89 12.38
N GLU A 88 14.90 -17.60 11.79
CA GLU A 88 14.67 -18.82 11.00
C GLU A 88 14.43 -20.03 11.93
N PRO A 89 13.90 -21.16 11.42
CA PRO A 89 14.81 -22.20 10.91
C PRO A 89 14.53 -22.70 9.48
N LYS A 90 15.65 -22.91 8.78
CA LYS A 90 15.94 -23.47 7.46
C LYS A 90 15.14 -24.70 7.02
N GLU A 91 14.71 -24.68 5.76
CA GLU A 91 14.59 -25.87 4.92
C GLU A 91 15.57 -25.71 3.74
N HIS A 92 16.48 -26.68 3.65
CA HIS A 92 17.54 -26.77 2.67
C HIS A 92 17.03 -27.45 1.39
N LEU A 93 16.97 -26.75 0.25
CA LEU A 93 17.00 -27.44 -1.03
C LEU A 93 17.83 -26.67 -2.07
N PHE A 94 18.70 -27.44 -2.72
CA PHE A 94 19.57 -27.11 -3.86
C PHE A 94 20.97 -26.57 -3.56
N SER A 95 21.83 -27.54 -3.25
CA SER A 95 23.22 -27.57 -3.72
C SER A 95 23.30 -27.31 -5.23
N ASN A 96 24.13 -26.36 -5.66
CA ASN A 96 25.03 -26.65 -6.76
C ASN A 96 26.34 -25.87 -6.62
N ARG A 97 27.43 -26.64 -6.57
CA ARG A 97 28.81 -26.17 -6.67
C ARG A 97 29.01 -25.52 -8.04
N ASN A 98 29.76 -24.42 -8.07
CA ASN A 98 31.06 -24.34 -8.74
C ASN A 98 31.59 -22.91 -8.63
N SER A 99 32.65 -22.76 -7.83
CA SER A 99 33.49 -21.59 -7.75
C SER A 99 34.62 -21.70 -8.79
N ASP A 100 34.68 -20.67 -9.63
CA ASP A 100 35.86 -19.93 -10.10
C ASP A 100 37.03 -20.64 -10.80
N GLU A 101 37.19 -20.30 -12.07
CA GLU A 101 38.50 -20.05 -12.68
C GLU A 101 38.51 -18.72 -13.46
N ASN A 102 39.04 -17.69 -12.79
CA ASN A 102 40.16 -16.85 -13.23
C ASN A 102 40.36 -16.58 -14.75
N SER A 103 40.27 -15.32 -15.21
CA SER A 103 41.40 -14.62 -15.86
C SER A 103 41.06 -13.17 -16.26
N LYS A 104 42.09 -12.34 -16.17
CA LYS A 104 42.19 -10.88 -16.37
C LYS A 104 41.86 -10.46 -17.82
N ASN A 105 41.41 -9.21 -18.03
CA ASN A 105 42.12 -8.22 -18.87
C ASN A 105 41.43 -6.84 -18.93
N ASN A 106 42.28 -5.81 -18.97
CA ASN A 106 42.03 -4.37 -19.03
C ASN A 106 41.34 -3.88 -20.32
N SER A 107 40.48 -2.85 -20.25
CA SER A 107 40.71 -1.54 -20.90
C SER A 107 39.59 -0.50 -20.65
N LYS A 108 39.99 0.76 -20.81
CA LYS A 108 39.35 2.04 -20.42
C LYS A 108 38.18 2.47 -21.33
N HIS A 109 37.47 3.52 -20.85
CA HIS A 109 36.62 4.54 -21.52
C HIS A 109 35.09 4.35 -21.30
N ILE A 110 34.44 5.10 -20.39
CA ILE A 110 33.68 6.38 -20.58
C ILE A 110 32.53 6.18 -21.60
N GLU A 111 31.23 6.41 -21.36
CA GLU A 111 30.47 7.44 -20.64
C GLU A 111 29.01 6.96 -20.41
N SER A 112 28.23 7.71 -19.62
CA SER A 112 26.79 7.57 -19.35
C SER A 112 25.92 7.01 -20.49
N GLU A 113 25.08 6.03 -20.16
CA GLU A 113 23.63 6.13 -20.26
C GLU A 113 22.99 4.94 -19.49
N ASN A 114 22.14 5.24 -18.52
CA ASN A 114 21.42 4.24 -17.75
C ASN A 114 20.33 3.58 -18.62
N THR A 115 20.72 2.64 -19.48
CA THR A 115 19.77 1.68 -20.08
C THR A 115 19.75 0.40 -19.23
N PRO A 116 18.65 0.08 -18.53
CA PRO A 116 18.47 -1.26 -17.98
C PRO A 116 18.04 -2.23 -19.10
N SER A 117 18.94 -2.45 -20.07
CA SER A 117 18.80 -3.49 -21.08
C SER A 117 19.40 -4.79 -20.53
N SER A 118 18.76 -5.40 -19.53
CA SER A 118 19.21 -6.72 -19.04
C SER A 118 18.14 -7.58 -18.36
N ILE A 119 16.84 -7.36 -18.58
CA ILE A 119 15.80 -8.21 -17.96
C ILE A 119 15.17 -9.20 -18.94
N ILE A 120 15.25 -8.96 -20.26
CA ILE A 120 14.59 -9.81 -21.27
C ILE A 120 15.63 -10.60 -22.07
N SER A 121 16.38 -11.48 -21.41
CA SER A 121 17.24 -12.44 -22.12
C SER A 121 17.17 -13.86 -21.56
N ASN A 122 16.21 -14.16 -20.67
CA ASN A 122 15.98 -15.53 -20.21
C ASN A 122 14.50 -15.82 -20.00
N SER A 123 13.83 -16.30 -21.06
CA SER A 123 12.94 -17.48 -21.05
C SER A 123 12.08 -17.52 -22.32
N LYS A 124 11.78 -18.74 -22.81
CA LYS A 124 10.78 -19.05 -23.85
C LYS A 124 9.34 -18.72 -23.38
N LYS A 125 9.11 -17.54 -22.81
CA LYS A 125 7.79 -17.13 -22.32
C LYS A 125 7.16 -16.19 -23.33
N GLU A 126 5.91 -16.45 -23.65
CA GLU A 126 5.09 -15.57 -24.47
C GLU A 126 4.63 -14.38 -23.62
N ILE A 127 4.55 -13.21 -24.26
CA ILE A 127 4.13 -11.98 -23.61
C ILE A 127 2.61 -11.90 -23.68
N ASP A 128 1.96 -11.85 -22.52
CA ASP A 128 0.50 -11.66 -22.40
C ASP A 128 0.10 -10.19 -22.61
N ARG A 129 0.86 -9.25 -22.01
CA ARG A 129 0.53 -7.82 -22.03
C ARG A 129 1.78 -6.93 -21.86
N ILE A 130 1.79 -5.79 -22.57
CA ILE A 130 2.78 -4.71 -22.41
C ILE A 130 2.06 -3.40 -22.11
N VAL A 131 2.50 -2.67 -21.07
CA VAL A 131 2.07 -1.30 -20.78
C VAL A 131 3.26 -0.35 -20.81
N ILE A 132 3.19 0.67 -21.66
CA ILE A 132 4.23 1.70 -21.84
C ILE A 132 3.72 3.02 -21.24
N PHE A 133 4.48 3.63 -20.35
CA PHE A 133 4.17 4.94 -19.76
C PHE A 133 5.04 6.03 -20.38
N TYR A 134 4.42 7.11 -20.84
CA TYR A 134 5.11 8.27 -21.39
C TYR A 134 5.26 9.36 -20.33
N LYS A 135 6.25 10.25 -20.54
CA LYS A 135 6.52 11.36 -19.60
C LYS A 135 5.39 12.38 -19.49
N ASP A 136 4.53 12.47 -20.51
CA ASP A 136 3.35 13.33 -20.51
C ASP A 136 2.18 12.72 -19.70
N GLY A 137 2.38 11.55 -19.10
CA GLY A 137 1.38 10.84 -18.31
C GLY A 137 0.42 9.98 -19.12
N SER A 138 0.56 9.96 -20.46
CA SER A 138 -0.19 9.01 -21.30
C SER A 138 0.40 7.60 -21.19
N PHE A 139 -0.37 6.60 -21.61
CA PHE A 139 0.12 5.22 -21.68
C PHE A 139 -0.41 4.48 -22.91
N SER A 140 0.35 3.50 -23.39
CA SER A 140 -0.08 2.53 -24.41
C SER A 140 -0.18 1.14 -23.80
N ASN A 141 -1.23 0.41 -24.18
CA ASN A 141 -1.47 -0.97 -23.75
C ASN A 141 -1.54 -1.88 -24.99
N PHE A 142 -0.78 -2.97 -24.97
CA PHE A 142 -0.76 -4.00 -26.01
C PHE A 142 -1.04 -5.36 -25.37
N GLU A 143 -1.97 -6.11 -25.95
CA GLU A 143 -2.37 -7.47 -25.55
C GLU A 143 -2.21 -8.38 -26.78
N ASN A 144 -1.79 -9.63 -26.56
CA ASN A 144 -1.55 -10.62 -27.61
C ASN A 144 -2.82 -11.43 -27.95
#